data_AF-A0A6A6BUX5-F1
#
_entry.id   AF-A0A6A6BUX5-F1
#
_cell.length_a   1.000
_cell.length_b   1.000
_cell.length_c   1.000
_cell.angle_alpha   90.00
_cell.angle_beta   90.00
_cell.angle_gamma   90.00
#
_symmetry.space_group_name_H-M   'P 1'
#
loop_
_entity.id
_entity.type
_entity.pdbx_description
1 polymer ?
#
loop_
_entity_poly.entity_id
_entity_poly.type
_entity_poly.pdbx_seq_one_letter_code
_entity_poly.pdbx_strand_id
1 'polypeptide(L)'
;MCYHKLFIFTTCGHSFFEAAPLVQCKSASIGPHETFSSGCRVQSHPFQTRRLDALCSACASRREELLDGAAALTGEVRFAEWRWRMKYQSP
;
A
#
# COMPACT_ATOMS: atom_id res chain seq x y z
N MET A 1 -24.45 5.39 -1.74
CA MET A 1 -22.97 5.42 -1.83
C MET A 1 -22.46 5.75 -0.45
N CYS A 2 -21.49 5.00 0.04
CA CYS A 2 -20.89 5.27 1.34
C CYS A 2 -19.48 5.79 1.09
N TYR A 3 -19.17 6.92 1.72
CA TYR A 3 -17.90 7.59 1.54
C TYR A 3 -16.94 7.10 2.61
N HIS A 4 -15.78 6.62 2.19
CA HIS A 4 -14.73 6.12 3.08
C HIS A 4 -13.49 7.00 2.96
N LYS A 5 -12.67 7.02 4.01
CA LYS A 5 -11.31 7.55 3.90
C LYS A 5 -10.51 6.62 2.99
N LEU A 6 -9.73 7.20 2.09
CA LEU A 6 -8.80 6.48 1.26
C LEU A 6 -7.39 6.76 1.74
N PHE A 7 -6.59 5.73 1.98
CA PHE A 7 -5.18 5.85 2.27
C PHE A 7 -4.38 5.40 1.06
N ILE A 8 -3.38 6.17 0.67
CA ILE A 8 -2.48 5.88 -0.45
C ILE A 8 -1.04 5.88 0.06
N PHE A 9 -0.37 4.73 -0.02
CA PHE A 9 1.02 4.56 0.37
C PHE A 9 1.93 4.80 -0.83
N THR A 10 2.66 5.91 -0.83
CA THR A 10 3.40 6.37 -2.01
C THR A 10 4.62 5.51 -2.31
N THR A 11 5.21 4.89 -1.29
CA THR A 11 6.42 4.06 -1.44
C THR A 11 6.13 2.73 -2.13
N CYS A 12 4.95 2.14 -1.93
CA CYS A 12 4.57 0.87 -2.56
C CYS A 12 3.40 0.97 -3.56
N GLY A 13 2.75 2.13 -3.69
CA GLY A 13 1.62 2.35 -4.60
C GLY A 13 0.29 1.72 -4.15
N HIS A 14 0.26 1.03 -3.01
CA HIS A 14 -0.95 0.40 -2.49
C HIS A 14 -1.90 1.43 -1.87
N SER A 15 -3.20 1.15 -2.00
CA SER A 15 -4.24 1.96 -1.39
C SER A 15 -5.28 1.10 -0.69
N PHE A 16 -5.85 1.62 0.40
CA PHE A 16 -6.95 0.94 1.10
C PHE A 16 -8.00 1.93 1.60
N PHE A 17 -9.23 1.45 1.69
CA PHE A 17 -10.33 2.20 2.30
C PHE A 17 -10.43 1.87 3.79
N GLU A 18 -10.69 2.88 4.61
CA GLU A 18 -11.07 2.65 6.00
C GLU A 18 -12.34 1.79 6.06
N ALA A 19 -12.38 0.78 6.92
CA ALA A 19 -13.51 -0.14 7.01
C ALA A 19 -14.82 0.59 7.37
N ALA A 20 -14.74 1.58 8.26
CA ALA A 20 -15.88 2.40 8.65
C ALA A 20 -16.09 3.56 7.65
N PRO A 21 -17.33 3.80 7.17
CA PRO A 21 -17.64 4.95 6.34
C PRO A 21 -17.65 6.25 7.15
N LEU A 22 -17.18 7.34 6.54
CA LEU A 22 -17.26 8.72 7.04
C LEU A 22 -18.68 9.28 6.99
N VAL A 23 -19.35 9.08 5.85
CA VAL A 23 -20.73 9.45 5.63
C VAL A 23 -21.44 8.19 5.21
N GLN A 24 -22.26 7.69 6.13
CA GLN A 24 -23.14 6.59 5.84
C GLN A 24 -24.09 7.01 4.72
N CYS A 25 -24.33 6.07 3.81
CA CYS A 25 -25.37 6.15 2.80
C CYS A 25 -26.66 6.55 3.52
N LYS A 26 -27.07 7.82 3.44
CA LYS A 26 -28.10 8.49 4.25
C LYS A 26 -29.50 7.81 4.30
N SER A 27 -29.66 6.66 3.64
CA SER A 27 -30.89 5.90 3.37
C SER A 27 -30.67 4.39 3.29
N ALA A 28 -29.47 3.87 3.60
CA ALA A 28 -29.30 2.43 3.63
C ALA A 28 -30.11 1.90 4.82
N SER A 29 -31.05 1.00 4.57
CA SER A 29 -31.72 0.22 5.59
C SER A 29 -30.68 -0.68 6.27
N ILE A 30 -29.96 -0.12 7.25
CA ILE A 30 -29.00 -0.85 8.07
C ILE A 30 -29.81 -1.57 9.15
N GLY A 31 -29.56 -2.86 9.38
CA GLY A 31 -30.19 -3.58 10.47
C GLY A 31 -29.85 -2.94 11.82
N PRO A 32 -30.67 -3.12 12.87
CA PRO A 32 -30.46 -2.47 14.19
C PRO A 32 -29.13 -2.84 14.87
N HIS A 33 -28.41 -3.85 14.36
CA HIS A 33 -27.12 -4.31 14.89
C HIS A 33 -25.93 -4.06 13.95
N GLU A 34 -26.16 -3.45 12.78
CA GLU A 34 -25.11 -3.17 11.82
C GLU A 34 -24.73 -1.69 11.87
N THR A 35 -23.42 -1.39 11.84
CA THR A 35 -22.91 -0.02 11.87
C THR A 35 -22.66 0.55 10.48
N PHE A 36 -22.75 -0.27 9.44
CA PHE A 36 -22.61 0.10 8.03
C PHE A 36 -23.30 -0.91 7.12
N SER A 37 -23.73 -0.47 5.93
CA SER A 37 -24.33 -1.36 4.92
C SER A 37 -23.24 -2.11 4.16
N SER A 38 -23.28 -3.44 4.16
CA SER A 38 -22.39 -4.31 3.37
C SER A 38 -22.68 -4.28 1.86
N GLY A 39 -23.88 -3.86 1.45
CA GLY A 39 -24.31 -3.79 0.04
C GLY A 39 -24.03 -2.45 -0.64
N CYS A 40 -23.40 -1.50 0.05
CA CYS A 40 -23.14 -0.19 -0.53
C CYS A 40 -21.89 -0.21 -1.43
N ARG A 41 -21.94 0.52 -2.55
CA ARG A 41 -20.72 0.80 -3.32
C ARG A 41 -19.85 1.79 -2.56
N VAL A 42 -18.62 1.35 -2.24
CA VAL A 42 -17.57 2.13 -1.61
C VAL A 42 -17.08 3.21 -2.57
N GLN A 43 -17.00 4.45 -2.09
CA GLN A 43 -16.40 5.57 -2.81
C GLN A 43 -15.41 6.32 -1.91
N SER A 44 -14.34 6.87 -2.51
CA SER A 44 -13.44 7.77 -1.83
C SER A 44 -14.12 9.10 -1.56
N HIS A 45 -13.98 9.60 -0.33
CA HIS A 45 -14.40 10.95 -0.03
C HIS A 45 -13.42 11.96 -0.66
N PRO A 46 -13.89 12.97 -1.42
CA PRO A 46 -13.03 13.89 -2.18
C PRO A 46 -11.94 14.58 -1.33
N PHE A 47 -12.26 14.91 -0.08
CA PHE A 47 -11.35 15.63 0.83
C PHE A 47 -10.75 14.78 1.94
N GLN A 48 -10.99 13.46 1.96
CA GLN A 48 -10.48 12.57 3.03
C GLN A 48 -9.62 11.46 2.45
N THR A 49 -8.87 11.80 1.41
CA THR A 49 -7.78 10.99 0.90
C THR A 49 -6.50 11.38 1.64
N ARG A 50 -5.86 10.41 2.30
CA ARG A 50 -4.58 10.59 2.99
C ARG A 50 -3.47 9.91 2.20
N ARG A 51 -2.50 10.72 1.81
CA ARG A 51 -1.26 10.25 1.20
C ARG A 51 -0.24 10.03 2.31
N LEU A 52 0.33 8.83 2.37
CA LEU A 52 1.33 8.42 3.36
C LEU A 52 2.63 8.10 2.66
N ASP A 53 3.71 8.78 3.03
CA ASP A 53 5.06 8.53 2.51
C ASP A 53 5.73 7.40 3.28
N ALA A 54 5.11 6.22 3.20
CA ALA A 54 5.55 4.99 3.85
C ALA A 54 5.10 3.75 3.05
N LEU A 55 5.62 2.57 3.43
CA LEU A 55 5.10 1.28 2.98
C LEU A 55 3.78 0.96 3.70
N CYS A 56 2.88 0.24 3.03
CA CYS A 56 1.75 -0.39 3.73
C CYS A 56 2.24 -1.51 4.66
N SER A 57 1.42 -1.91 5.64
CA SER A 57 1.80 -2.94 6.61
C SER A 57 2.28 -4.24 5.96
N ALA A 58 1.57 -4.73 4.94
CA ALA A 58 1.94 -5.95 4.21
C ALA A 58 3.30 -5.82 3.50
N CYS A 59 3.56 -4.68 2.85
CA CYS A 59 4.85 -4.44 2.20
C CYS A 59 5.99 -4.21 3.18
N ALA A 60 5.71 -3.58 4.33
CA ALA A 60 6.68 -3.43 5.40
C ALA A 60 7.08 -4.80 5.95
N SER A 61 6.12 -5.67 6.30
CA SER A 61 6.40 -7.03 6.78
C SER A 61 7.22 -7.84 5.77
N ARG A 62 6.83 -7.83 4.48
CA ARG A 62 7.59 -8.52 3.44
C ARG A 62 9.01 -8.00 3.28
N ARG A 63 9.22 -6.68 3.44
CA ARG A 63 10.56 -6.09 3.39
C ARG A 63 11.42 -6.60 4.54
N GLU A 64 10.89 -6.61 5.75
CA GLU A 64 11.63 -7.11 6.92
C GLU A 64 11.99 -8.59 6.75
N GLU A 65 11.06 -9.43 6.29
CA GLU A 65 11.34 -10.85 5.98
C GLU A 65 12.50 -11.03 4.98
N LEU A 66 12.54 -10.19 3.93
CA LEU A 66 13.62 -10.21 2.94
C LEU A 66 14.95 -9.73 3.52
N LEU A 67 14.93 -8.72 4.38
CA LEU A 67 16.13 -8.20 5.04
C LEU A 67 16.68 -9.22 6.03
N ASP A 68 15.83 -9.89 6.80
CA ASP A 68 16.22 -10.96 7.71
C ASP A 68 16.82 -12.15 6.93
N GLY A 69 16.18 -12.54 5.82
CA GLY A 69 16.72 -13.57 4.92
C GLY A 69 18.07 -13.18 4.31
N ALA A 70 18.24 -11.93 3.91
CA ALA A 70 19.51 -11.42 3.39
C ALA A 70 20.59 -11.35 4.47
N ALA A 71 20.25 -10.98 5.71
CA ALA A 71 21.17 -10.96 6.83
C ALA A 71 21.63 -12.37 7.23
N ALA A 72 20.75 -13.38 7.10
CA ALA A 72 21.09 -14.78 7.34
C ALA A 72 22.02 -15.35 6.24
N LEU A 73 21.97 -14.82 5.02
CA LEU A 73 22.90 -15.18 3.95
C LEU A 73 24.25 -14.51 4.21
N THR A 74 25.27 -15.30 4.57
CA THR A 74 26.66 -14.85 4.77
C THR A 74 27.38 -14.45 3.46
N GLY A 75 26.64 -14.09 2.41
CA GLY A 75 27.18 -13.70 1.11
C GLY A 75 27.48 -12.21 1.07
N GLU A 76 28.75 -11.84 0.99
CA GLU A 76 29.16 -10.46 0.75
C GLU A 76 28.69 -10.02 -0.65
N VAL A 77 27.87 -8.98 -0.74
CA VAL A 77 27.49 -8.37 -2.04
C VAL A 77 28.70 -7.61 -2.58
N ARG A 78 29.52 -8.30 -3.37
CA ARG A 78 30.69 -7.71 -4.02
C ARG A 78 30.33 -7.08 -5.35
N PHE A 79 30.75 -5.83 -5.53
CA PHE A 79 30.68 -5.16 -6.82
C PHE A 79 31.72 -5.76 -7.78
N ALA A 80 31.27 -6.51 -8.78
CA ALA A 80 32.13 -7.05 -9.84
C ALA A 80 32.31 -6.01 -10.95
N GLU A 81 33.22 -5.06 -10.75
CA GLU A 81 33.47 -3.93 -11.67
C GLU A 81 33.61 -4.34 -13.15
N TRP A 82 34.28 -5.46 -13.42
CA TRP A 82 34.49 -5.97 -14.78
C TRP A 82 33.19 -6.35 -15.51
N ARG A 83 32.10 -6.70 -14.81
CA ARG A 83 30.78 -7.00 -15.42
C ARG A 83 30.06 -5.75 -15.91
N TRP A 84 30.43 -4.58 -15.38
CA TRP A 84 29.79 -3.30 -15.69
C TRP A 84 30.63 -2.42 -16.61
N ARG A 85 31.86 -2.84 -16.94
CA ARG A 85 32.66 -2.22 -18.00
C ARG A 85 32.11 -2.61 -19.37
N MET A 86 30.96 -2.03 -19.73
CA MET A 86 30.59 -1.90 -21.14
C MET A 86 31.59 -0.91 -21.75
N LYS A 87 32.54 -1.41 -22.56
CA LYS A 87 33.29 -0.53 -23.46
C LYS A 87 32.25 0.04 -24.43
N TYR A 88 31.88 1.29 -24.28
CA TYR A 88 31.27 2.06 -25.36
C TYR A 88 32.35 2.20 -26.46
N GLN A 89 32.53 1.14 -27.26
CA GLN A 89 33.15 1.24 -28.57
C GLN A 89 32.06 1.67 -29.53
N SER A 90 31.72 2.96 -29.50
CA SER A 90 31.16 3.61 -30.68
C SER A 90 32.30 4.37 -31.36
N PRO A 91 32.44 4.31 -32.69
CA PRO A 91 33.31 5.19 -33.47
C PRO A 91 33.00 6.67 -33.21
#